data_AF-T0QHN1-F1
#
_entry.id   AF-T0QHN1-F1
#
_cell.length_a   1.000
_cell.length_b   1.000
_cell.length_c   1.000
_cell.angle_alpha   90.00
_cell.angle_beta   90.00
_cell.angle_gamma   90.00
#
_symmetry.space_group_name_H-M   'P 1'
#
loop_
_entity.id
_entity.type
_entity.pdbx_description
1 polymer ?
#
loop_
_entity_poly.entity_id
_entity_poly.type
_entity_poly.pdbx_seq_one_letter_code
_entity_poly.pdbx_strand_id
1 'polypeptide(L)'
;MAMTAMPPDGAMTPAMALDHVPLFIVQCLRSHHDVTAFLRALPANSLSVPLAALLELLSKSRTVRARWPEILPEFLGPKRSKLALTALPALPSIYVYDTIYWYDSSLQSTARARQWLANVMHLGKTIDSSTLDAFTSHVAQYKRLESLSVHVDTLGDLATSLPPRLRHLMLVGDDISDDDYDDFDDDDAEGEDGSAYAGSEGDVDSDLATALHRWLDNGRSHNNLTVDGLLSKVHAAAVAGSSS
;
A
#
# COMPACT_ATOMS: atom_id res chain seq x y z
N MET A 1 -30.81 7.73 52.75
CA MET A 1 -29.86 6.68 52.34
C MET A 1 -30.21 6.30 50.91
N ALA A 2 -29.61 6.98 49.93
CA ALA A 2 -29.85 6.69 48.52
C ALA A 2 -28.88 5.58 48.10
N MET A 3 -29.41 4.40 47.78
CA MET A 3 -28.63 3.31 47.20
C MET A 3 -28.20 3.74 45.79
N THR A 4 -26.93 4.08 45.63
CA THR A 4 -26.31 4.27 44.32
C THR A 4 -26.26 2.90 43.65
N ALA A 5 -27.15 2.66 42.68
CA ALA A 5 -27.13 1.46 41.87
C ALA A 5 -25.77 1.38 41.16
N MET A 6 -25.01 0.33 41.45
CA MET A 6 -23.87 -0.04 40.63
C MET A 6 -24.37 -0.20 39.19
N PRO A 7 -23.74 0.45 38.19
CA PRO A 7 -24.06 0.16 36.80
C PRO A 7 -23.84 -1.35 36.57
N PRO A 8 -24.74 -2.03 35.84
CA PRO A 8 -24.62 -3.46 35.62
C PRO A 8 -23.25 -3.74 35.00
N ASP A 9 -22.53 -4.64 35.65
CA ASP A 9 -21.22 -5.12 35.26
C ASP A 9 -21.32 -5.65 33.81
N GLY A 10 -20.85 -4.86 32.83
CA GLY A 10 -20.96 -5.15 31.40
C GLY A 10 -21.78 -4.18 30.54
N ALA A 11 -22.34 -3.10 31.11
CA ALA A 11 -22.95 -2.04 30.29
C ALA A 11 -21.86 -1.30 29.50
N MET A 12 -21.84 -1.51 28.19
CA MET A 12 -20.98 -0.79 27.25
C MET A 12 -21.22 0.71 27.38
N THR A 13 -20.15 1.51 27.21
CA THR A 13 -20.34 2.95 27.10
C THR A 13 -21.18 3.26 25.86
N PRO A 14 -22.05 4.29 25.89
CA PRO A 14 -22.89 4.65 24.74
C PRO A 14 -22.10 4.88 23.44
N ALA A 15 -20.83 5.27 23.55
CA ALA A 15 -19.93 5.44 22.41
C ALA A 15 -19.59 4.12 21.69
N MET A 16 -19.47 3.01 22.41
CA MET A 16 -19.16 1.70 21.83
C MET A 16 -20.38 1.01 21.21
N ALA A 17 -21.59 1.52 21.48
CA ALA A 17 -22.81 1.09 20.81
C ALA A 17 -22.91 1.61 19.37
N LEU A 18 -21.99 2.50 18.96
CA LEU A 18 -21.92 3.02 17.60
C LEU A 18 -20.98 2.14 16.77
N ASP A 19 -21.52 1.46 15.74
CA ASP A 19 -20.78 0.48 14.91
C ASP A 19 -19.46 1.00 14.32
N HIS A 20 -19.37 2.30 14.06
CA HIS A 20 -18.18 2.92 13.48
C HIS A 20 -17.02 3.08 14.49
N VAL A 21 -17.30 3.13 15.79
CA VAL A 21 -16.27 3.31 16.83
C VAL A 21 -15.38 2.07 16.94
N PRO A 22 -15.91 0.83 17.06
CA PRO A 22 -15.07 -0.37 17.06
C PRO A 22 -14.30 -0.56 15.75
N LEU A 23 -14.90 -0.22 14.60
CA LEU A 23 -14.20 -0.25 13.31
C LEU A 23 -12.99 0.68 13.31
N PHE A 24 -13.16 1.92 13.77
CA PHE A 24 -12.07 2.89 13.83
C PHE A 24 -10.95 2.45 14.79
N ILE A 25 -11.32 1.94 15.98
CA ILE A 25 -10.33 1.43 16.95
C ILE A 25 -9.49 0.33 16.29
N VAL A 26 -10.12 -0.66 15.65
CA VAL A 26 -9.42 -1.75 14.96
C VAL A 26 -8.47 -1.22 13.89
N GLN A 27 -8.89 -0.24 13.10
CA GLN A 27 -8.06 0.36 12.06
C GLN A 27 -6.83 1.09 12.62
N CYS A 28 -6.87 1.55 13.87
CA CYS A 28 -5.75 2.21 14.53
C CYS A 28 -4.75 1.25 15.19
N LEU A 29 -5.14 -0.01 15.45
CA LEU A 29 -4.30 -0.97 16.15
C LEU A 29 -3.24 -1.59 15.22
N ARG A 30 -1.97 -1.40 15.59
CA ARG A 30 -0.81 -1.91 14.83
C ARG A 30 -0.46 -3.37 15.12
N SER A 31 -0.92 -3.91 16.26
CA SER A 31 -0.67 -5.29 16.67
C SER A 31 -1.89 -6.17 16.40
N HIS A 32 -1.70 -7.28 15.70
CA HIS A 32 -2.78 -8.24 15.46
C HIS A 32 -3.27 -8.93 16.75
N HIS A 33 -2.40 -9.03 17.76
CA HIS A 33 -2.77 -9.55 19.08
C HIS A 33 -3.76 -8.62 19.78
N ASP A 34 -3.51 -7.32 19.73
CA ASP A 34 -4.38 -6.31 20.35
C ASP A 34 -5.74 -6.27 19.66
N VAL A 35 -5.75 -6.35 18.32
CA VAL A 35 -6.99 -6.46 17.53
C VAL A 35 -7.77 -7.71 17.93
N THR A 36 -7.11 -8.85 18.03
CA THR A 36 -7.76 -10.11 18.41
C THR A 36 -8.32 -10.05 19.83
N ALA A 37 -7.55 -9.50 20.77
CA ALA A 37 -7.98 -9.33 22.16
C ALA A 37 -9.17 -8.38 22.26
N PHE A 38 -9.11 -7.23 21.57
CA PHE A 38 -10.19 -6.27 21.49
C PHE A 38 -11.47 -6.89 20.94
N LEU A 39 -11.39 -7.55 19.77
CA LEU A 39 -12.55 -8.18 19.13
C LEU A 39 -13.18 -9.28 19.99
N ARG A 40 -12.37 -10.03 20.76
CA ARG A 40 -12.87 -11.06 21.70
C ARG A 40 -13.49 -10.48 22.97
N ALA A 41 -13.08 -9.28 23.36
CA ALA A 41 -13.65 -8.58 24.52
C ALA A 41 -14.99 -7.89 24.18
N LEU A 42 -15.31 -7.72 22.89
CA LEU A 42 -16.59 -7.17 22.47
C LEU A 42 -17.74 -8.13 22.80
N PRO A 43 -18.86 -7.63 23.33
CA PRO A 43 -20.12 -8.36 23.39
C PRO A 43 -20.54 -8.87 22.00
N ALA A 44 -21.20 -10.03 21.95
CA ALA A 44 -21.61 -10.66 20.69
C ALA A 44 -22.53 -9.76 19.82
N ASN A 45 -23.34 -8.90 20.45
CA ASN A 45 -24.21 -7.94 19.77
C ASN A 45 -23.46 -6.74 19.18
N SER A 46 -22.24 -6.47 19.62
CA SER A 46 -21.37 -5.39 19.10
C SER A 46 -20.38 -5.88 18.04
N LEU A 47 -20.27 -7.20 17.86
CA LEU A 47 -19.41 -7.81 16.86
C LEU A 47 -20.14 -7.83 15.51
N SER A 48 -20.12 -6.69 14.82
CA SER A 48 -20.72 -6.54 13.48
C SER A 48 -20.10 -7.50 12.47
N VAL A 49 -20.80 -7.71 11.34
CA VAL A 49 -20.37 -8.66 10.30
C VAL A 49 -18.91 -8.45 9.83
N PRO A 50 -18.43 -7.21 9.56
CA PRO A 50 -17.03 -7.00 9.22
C PRO A 50 -16.04 -7.37 10.33
N LEU A 51 -16.39 -7.08 11.58
CA LEU A 51 -15.54 -7.35 12.75
C LEU A 51 -15.47 -8.85 13.05
N ALA A 52 -16.59 -9.56 12.92
CA ALA A 52 -16.64 -11.02 13.04
C ALA A 52 -15.81 -11.69 11.93
N ALA A 53 -15.94 -11.22 10.69
CA ALA A 53 -15.16 -11.73 9.57
C ALA A 53 -13.65 -11.47 9.76
N LEU A 54 -13.28 -10.30 10.31
CA LEU A 54 -11.89 -10.00 10.65
C LEU A 54 -11.35 -10.92 11.76
N LEU A 55 -12.12 -11.12 12.83
CA LEU A 55 -11.74 -12.05 13.91
C LEU A 55 -11.51 -13.47 13.38
N GLU A 56 -12.39 -13.93 12.49
CA GLU A 56 -12.25 -15.22 11.82
C GLU A 56 -11.00 -15.27 10.93
N LEU A 57 -10.76 -14.21 10.15
CA LEU A 57 -9.60 -14.10 9.28
C LEU A 57 -8.29 -14.16 10.05
N LEU A 58 -8.17 -13.39 11.15
CA LEU A 58 -7.01 -13.39 12.04
C LEU A 58 -6.77 -14.74 12.70
N SER A 59 -7.86 -15.45 13.05
CA SER A 59 -7.77 -16.77 13.66
C SER A 59 -7.31 -17.86 12.67
N LYS A 60 -7.65 -17.72 11.37
CA LYS A 60 -7.45 -18.77 10.35
C LYS A 60 -6.31 -18.51 9.36
N SER A 61 -5.70 -17.32 9.39
CA SER A 61 -4.66 -16.92 8.44
C SER A 61 -3.37 -16.53 9.14
N ARG A 62 -2.33 -17.35 8.99
CA ARG A 62 -0.97 -17.02 9.45
C ARG A 62 -0.41 -15.82 8.69
N THR A 63 -0.65 -15.75 7.38
CA THR A 63 -0.19 -14.66 6.51
C THR A 63 -0.72 -13.31 6.97
N VAL A 64 -2.02 -13.21 7.25
CA VAL A 64 -2.63 -11.96 7.71
C VAL A 64 -2.06 -11.50 9.05
N ARG A 65 -1.80 -12.44 9.97
CA ARG A 65 -1.18 -12.10 11.26
C ARG A 65 0.27 -11.63 11.12
N ALA A 66 1.03 -12.28 10.25
CA ALA A 66 2.44 -11.96 10.03
C ALA A 66 2.65 -10.61 9.33
N ARG A 67 1.71 -10.21 8.46
CA ARG A 67 1.79 -8.96 7.68
C ARG A 67 0.95 -7.82 8.25
N TRP A 68 0.16 -8.04 9.30
CA TRP A 68 -0.67 -6.99 9.90
C TRP A 68 0.15 -5.75 10.25
N PRO A 69 -0.33 -4.52 9.95
CA PRO A 69 -1.65 -4.15 9.42
C PRO A 69 -1.78 -4.20 7.88
N GLU A 70 -0.76 -4.69 7.17
CA GLU A 70 -0.74 -4.75 5.71
C GLU A 70 -1.45 -6.01 5.22
N ILE A 71 -2.60 -5.82 4.58
CA ILE A 71 -3.34 -6.93 3.97
C ILE A 71 -2.97 -7.04 2.51
N LEU A 72 -2.38 -8.18 2.15
CA LEU A 72 -1.95 -8.53 0.80
C LEU A 72 -2.94 -9.55 0.20
N PRO A 73 -3.90 -9.13 -0.66
CA PRO A 73 -4.92 -10.01 -1.23
C PRO A 73 -4.35 -11.20 -2.02
N GLU A 74 -3.21 -11.02 -2.68
CA GLU A 74 -2.51 -12.02 -3.50
C GLU A 74 -2.11 -13.27 -2.72
N PHE A 75 -1.85 -13.15 -1.42
CA PHE A 75 -1.50 -14.28 -0.57
C PHE A 75 -2.72 -14.92 0.13
N LEU A 76 -3.94 -14.48 -0.22
CA LEU A 76 -5.18 -15.03 0.33
C LEU A 76 -5.81 -16.04 -0.63
N GLY A 77 -5.82 -17.31 -0.21
CA GLY A 77 -6.62 -18.33 -0.91
C GLY A 77 -8.13 -17.98 -0.96
N PRO A 78 -8.92 -18.58 -1.87
CA PRO A 78 -10.28 -18.13 -2.20
C PRO A 78 -11.24 -17.95 -1.02
N LYS A 79 -11.18 -18.88 -0.05
CA LYS A 79 -12.00 -18.83 1.18
C LYS A 79 -11.65 -17.62 2.05
N ARG A 80 -10.35 -17.35 2.23
CA ARG A 80 -9.85 -16.23 3.04
C ARG A 80 -10.10 -14.90 2.35
N SER A 81 -9.95 -14.85 1.02
CA SER A 81 -10.33 -13.68 0.23
C SER A 81 -11.81 -13.30 0.44
N LYS A 82 -12.71 -14.28 0.64
CA LYS A 82 -14.14 -13.98 0.91
C LYS A 82 -14.33 -13.31 2.26
N LEU A 83 -13.68 -13.85 3.29
CA LEU A 83 -13.68 -13.26 4.62
C LEU A 83 -13.07 -11.85 4.61
N ALA A 84 -11.95 -11.67 3.92
CA ALA A 84 -11.26 -10.39 3.86
C ALA A 84 -12.08 -9.31 3.15
N LEU A 85 -12.88 -9.67 2.13
CA LEU A 85 -13.84 -8.75 1.51
C LEU A 85 -14.99 -8.37 2.43
N THR A 86 -15.51 -9.32 3.19
CA THR A 86 -16.51 -9.02 4.22
C THR A 86 -15.93 -8.14 5.31
N ALA A 87 -14.65 -8.32 5.64
CA ALA A 87 -13.91 -7.54 6.62
C ALA A 87 -13.40 -6.18 6.10
N LEU A 88 -13.55 -5.86 4.80
CA LEU A 88 -12.99 -4.64 4.18
C LEU A 88 -13.18 -3.36 5.01
N PRO A 89 -14.38 -3.07 5.56
CA PRO A 89 -14.58 -1.88 6.38
C PRO A 89 -13.73 -1.84 7.66
N ALA A 90 -13.27 -2.98 8.17
CA ALA A 90 -12.44 -3.10 9.36
C ALA A 90 -10.94 -3.21 9.05
N LEU A 91 -10.55 -3.36 7.79
CA LEU A 91 -9.14 -3.51 7.43
C LEU A 91 -8.42 -2.14 7.51
N PRO A 92 -7.29 -2.06 8.23
CA PRO A 92 -6.55 -0.81 8.42
C PRO A 92 -5.92 -0.31 7.12
N SER A 93 -5.26 -1.20 6.38
CA SER A 93 -4.63 -0.86 5.11
C SER A 93 -4.54 -2.07 4.18
N ILE A 94 -4.68 -1.82 2.89
CA ILE A 94 -4.61 -2.83 1.84
C ILE A 94 -3.44 -2.46 0.94
N TYR A 95 -2.53 -3.42 0.85
CA TYR A 95 -1.32 -3.35 0.06
C TYR A 95 -1.45 -4.34 -1.09
N VAL A 96 -0.97 -3.96 -2.27
CA VAL A 96 -0.82 -4.89 -3.40
C VAL A 96 0.63 -4.85 -3.82
N TYR A 97 1.33 -5.98 -3.65
CA TYR A 97 2.77 -6.07 -3.95
C TYR A 97 3.03 -6.26 -5.43
N ASP A 98 2.19 -7.02 -6.15
CA ASP A 98 2.35 -7.21 -7.59
C ASP A 98 1.04 -7.01 -8.32
N THR A 99 0.94 -5.85 -8.99
CA THR A 99 -0.21 -5.47 -9.80
C THR A 99 -0.32 -6.27 -11.09
N ILE A 100 0.68 -7.03 -11.52
CA ILE A 100 0.61 -7.78 -12.78
C ILE A 100 0.02 -9.17 -12.53
N TYR A 101 0.46 -9.88 -11.49
CA TYR A 101 -0.03 -11.25 -11.20
C TYR A 101 -1.41 -11.28 -10.53
N TRP A 102 -1.77 -10.24 -9.78
CA TRP A 102 -3.13 -10.11 -9.24
C TRP A 102 -4.17 -9.82 -10.34
N TYR A 103 -3.72 -9.26 -11.46
CA TYR A 103 -4.57 -8.73 -12.55
C TYR A 103 -4.61 -9.63 -13.78
N ASP A 104 -4.63 -10.96 -13.59
CA ASP A 104 -5.12 -11.83 -14.65
C ASP A 104 -6.51 -11.30 -15.10
N SER A 105 -6.66 -11.08 -16.41
CA SER A 105 -7.75 -10.39 -17.10
C SER A 105 -9.15 -10.88 -16.70
N SER A 106 -9.24 -12.11 -16.17
CA SER A 106 -10.46 -12.69 -15.64
C SER A 106 -11.02 -11.98 -14.39
N LEU A 107 -10.16 -11.41 -13.52
CA LEU A 107 -10.56 -10.82 -12.25
C LEU A 107 -11.11 -9.39 -12.39
N GLN A 108 -10.68 -8.63 -13.41
CA GLN A 108 -11.12 -7.24 -13.65
C GLN A 108 -12.64 -7.10 -13.84
N SER A 109 -13.28 -8.13 -14.38
CA SER A 109 -14.72 -8.14 -14.64
C SER A 109 -15.57 -8.34 -13.37
N THR A 110 -14.96 -8.83 -12.28
CA THR A 110 -15.73 -9.16 -11.08
C THR A 110 -15.98 -7.90 -10.26
N ALA A 111 -17.22 -7.74 -9.76
CA ALA A 111 -17.53 -6.71 -8.77
C ALA A 111 -16.61 -6.78 -7.54
N ARG A 112 -16.09 -7.98 -7.30
CA ARG A 112 -15.22 -8.36 -6.20
C ARG A 112 -13.82 -7.75 -6.31
N ALA A 113 -13.19 -7.82 -7.48
CA ALA A 113 -11.90 -7.18 -7.71
C ALA A 113 -12.02 -5.65 -7.64
N ARG A 114 -13.06 -5.08 -8.27
CA ARG A 114 -13.33 -3.63 -8.18
C ARG A 114 -13.46 -3.14 -6.74
N GLN A 115 -14.05 -3.94 -5.86
CA GLN A 115 -14.18 -3.61 -4.45
C GLN A 115 -12.83 -3.58 -3.72
N TRP A 116 -11.91 -4.49 -4.04
CA TRP A 116 -10.53 -4.46 -3.55
C TRP A 116 -9.82 -3.20 -4.01
N LEU A 117 -9.81 -2.93 -5.32
CA LEU A 117 -9.10 -1.80 -5.92
C LEU A 117 -9.57 -0.46 -5.36
N ALA A 118 -10.87 -0.30 -5.13
CA ALA A 118 -11.42 0.89 -4.50
C ALA A 118 -10.87 1.16 -3.08
N ASN A 119 -10.32 0.15 -2.41
CA ASN A 119 -9.80 0.24 -1.04
C ASN A 119 -8.28 0.06 -0.93
N VAL A 120 -7.56 -0.21 -2.02
CA VAL A 120 -6.09 -0.25 -2.01
C VAL A 120 -5.56 1.12 -1.61
N MET A 121 -4.65 1.12 -0.64
CA MET A 121 -4.01 2.34 -0.11
C MET A 121 -2.56 2.46 -0.55
N HIS A 122 -1.87 1.35 -0.77
CA HIS A 122 -0.46 1.34 -1.15
C HIS A 122 -0.20 0.30 -2.23
N LEU A 123 0.60 0.67 -3.23
CA LEU A 123 1.16 -0.25 -4.20
C LEU A 123 2.64 -0.46 -3.90
N GLY A 124 3.03 -1.72 -3.72
CA GLY A 124 4.39 -2.13 -3.43
C GLY A 124 5.26 -2.23 -4.68
N LYS A 125 4.69 -2.64 -5.82
CA LYS A 125 5.42 -2.69 -7.10
C LYS A 125 5.71 -1.28 -7.60
N THR A 126 6.94 -1.06 -8.00
CA THR A 126 7.32 0.11 -8.79
C THR A 126 6.68 0.03 -10.17
N ILE A 127 6.02 1.11 -10.59
CA ILE A 127 5.44 1.23 -11.93
C ILE A 127 6.53 1.65 -12.91
N ASP A 128 6.90 0.72 -13.80
CA ASP A 128 7.86 0.90 -14.89
C ASP A 128 7.15 0.96 -16.25
N SER A 129 7.94 1.08 -17.33
CA SER A 129 7.41 1.17 -18.69
C SER A 129 6.65 -0.08 -19.11
N SER A 130 7.02 -1.25 -18.57
CA SER A 130 6.36 -2.52 -18.85
C SER A 130 4.97 -2.64 -18.21
N THR A 131 4.74 -1.93 -17.12
CA THR A 131 3.50 -1.99 -16.31
C THR A 131 2.60 -0.78 -16.45
N LEU A 132 3.09 0.28 -17.07
CA LEU A 132 2.41 1.57 -17.21
C LEU A 132 1.01 1.45 -17.86
N ASP A 133 0.89 0.70 -18.95
CA ASP A 133 -0.39 0.54 -19.67
C ASP A 133 -1.44 -0.18 -18.82
N ALA A 134 -1.02 -1.25 -18.14
CA ALA A 134 -1.89 -1.99 -17.24
C ALA A 134 -2.36 -1.09 -16.09
N PHE A 135 -1.43 -0.36 -15.46
CA PHE A 135 -1.75 0.56 -14.37
C PHE A 135 -2.72 1.66 -14.80
N THR A 136 -2.43 2.33 -15.92
CA THR A 136 -3.22 3.44 -16.45
C THR A 136 -4.64 3.00 -16.77
N SER A 137 -4.83 1.77 -17.26
CA SER A 137 -6.14 1.20 -17.58
C SER A 137 -7.06 1.07 -16.36
N HIS A 138 -6.51 0.99 -15.14
CA HIS A 138 -7.31 0.80 -13.92
C HIS A 138 -7.07 1.86 -12.84
N VAL A 139 -6.21 2.84 -13.05
CA VAL A 139 -5.87 3.85 -12.03
C VAL A 139 -7.10 4.58 -11.47
N ALA A 140 -8.10 4.81 -12.33
CA ALA A 140 -9.37 5.42 -11.94
C ALA A 140 -10.17 4.60 -10.90
N GLN A 141 -9.89 3.31 -10.75
CA GLN A 141 -10.55 2.42 -9.79
C GLN A 141 -9.97 2.57 -8.38
N TYR A 142 -8.74 3.09 -8.23
CA TYR A 142 -8.10 3.29 -6.94
C TYR A 142 -8.61 4.55 -6.23
N LYS A 143 -9.71 4.41 -5.49
CA LYS A 143 -10.35 5.55 -4.79
C LYS A 143 -9.65 5.98 -3.50
N ARG A 144 -8.72 5.17 -3.00
CA ARG A 144 -8.02 5.36 -1.72
C ARG A 144 -6.50 5.24 -1.81
N LEU A 145 -5.93 5.19 -3.03
CA LEU A 145 -4.49 5.10 -3.18
C LEU A 145 -3.82 6.34 -2.61
N GLU A 146 -2.94 6.10 -1.64
CA GLU A 146 -2.21 7.11 -0.89
C GLU A 146 -0.69 7.00 -1.14
N SER A 147 -0.18 5.82 -1.48
CA SER A 147 1.24 5.60 -1.77
C SER A 147 1.47 4.83 -3.07
N LEU A 148 2.41 5.30 -3.88
CA LEU A 148 2.79 4.71 -5.16
C LEU A 148 4.31 4.82 -5.37
N SER A 149 4.94 3.78 -5.91
CA SER A 149 6.30 3.82 -6.42
C SER A 149 6.27 3.84 -7.95
N VAL A 150 7.05 4.72 -8.57
CA VAL A 150 7.07 4.93 -10.03
C VAL A 150 8.51 5.10 -10.49
N HIS A 151 8.85 4.49 -11.63
CA HIS A 151 10.11 4.73 -12.29
C HIS A 151 10.19 6.16 -12.80
N VAL A 152 11.35 6.78 -12.71
CA VAL A 152 11.56 8.18 -13.12
C VAL A 152 11.04 8.45 -14.54
N ASP A 153 11.33 7.55 -15.47
CA ASP A 153 11.03 7.76 -16.91
C ASP A 153 9.55 7.59 -17.25
N THR A 154 8.77 6.95 -16.36
CA THR A 154 7.31 6.77 -16.58
C THR A 154 6.47 7.85 -15.91
N LEU A 155 7.09 8.71 -15.09
CA LEU A 155 6.36 9.74 -14.36
C LEU A 155 5.67 10.72 -15.31
N GLY A 156 6.34 11.11 -16.39
CA GLY A 156 5.79 12.07 -17.37
C GLY A 156 4.46 11.61 -17.96
N ASP A 157 4.39 10.33 -18.34
CA ASP A 157 3.19 9.72 -18.90
C ASP A 157 2.10 9.53 -17.82
N LEU A 158 2.52 9.18 -16.60
CA LEU A 158 1.60 8.87 -15.52
C LEU A 158 1.01 10.10 -14.82
N ALA A 159 1.71 11.23 -14.85
CA ALA A 159 1.39 12.47 -14.13
C ALA A 159 -0.09 12.89 -14.28
N THR A 160 -0.65 12.76 -15.48
CA THR A 160 -2.04 13.17 -15.77
C THR A 160 -3.09 12.19 -15.23
N SER A 161 -2.68 10.96 -14.94
CA SER A 161 -3.54 9.84 -14.55
C SER A 161 -3.51 9.54 -13.04
N LEU A 162 -2.59 10.17 -12.29
CA LEU A 162 -2.45 9.95 -10.86
C LEU A 162 -3.70 10.35 -10.05
N PRO A 163 -4.10 9.54 -9.05
CA PRO A 163 -5.29 9.83 -8.26
C PRO A 163 -5.08 11.05 -7.34
N PRO A 164 -6.12 11.86 -7.11
CA PRO A 164 -6.03 13.09 -6.31
C PRO A 164 -5.66 12.88 -4.84
N ARG A 165 -5.78 11.65 -4.33
CA ARG A 165 -5.54 11.31 -2.92
C ARG A 165 -4.14 10.79 -2.66
N LEU A 166 -3.29 10.71 -3.69
CA LEU A 166 -1.91 10.31 -3.52
C LEU A 166 -1.19 11.30 -2.59
N ARG A 167 -0.49 10.75 -1.60
CA ARG A 167 0.26 11.48 -0.55
C ARG A 167 1.73 11.12 -0.55
N HIS A 168 2.07 9.92 -0.98
CA HIS A 168 3.43 9.43 -1.04
C HIS A 168 3.70 8.96 -2.47
N LEU A 169 4.67 9.60 -3.11
CA LEU A 169 5.18 9.19 -4.41
C LEU A 169 6.66 8.88 -4.24
N MET A 170 7.03 7.63 -4.45
CA MET A 170 8.41 7.19 -4.45
C MET A 170 8.91 7.16 -5.89
N LEU A 171 10.02 7.86 -6.16
CA LEU A 171 10.70 7.83 -7.45
C LEU A 171 11.88 6.88 -7.37
N VAL A 172 11.90 5.90 -8.28
CA VAL A 172 12.96 4.89 -8.39
C VAL A 172 13.68 5.14 -9.72
N GLY A 173 15.01 5.16 -9.68
CA GLY A 173 15.83 5.23 -10.90
C GLY A 173 16.30 3.84 -11.36
N ASP A 174 16.83 3.78 -12.58
CA ASP A 174 17.25 2.54 -13.27
C ASP A 174 18.33 1.74 -12.53
N ASP A 175 19.07 2.36 -11.61
CA ASP A 175 20.29 1.79 -11.03
C ASP A 175 20.06 0.78 -9.89
N ILE A 176 18.82 0.43 -9.56
CA ILE A 176 18.55 -0.67 -8.61
C ILE A 176 18.24 -1.91 -9.44
N SER A 177 19.28 -2.54 -9.98
CA SER A 177 19.16 -3.91 -10.44
C SER A 177 18.66 -4.76 -9.27
N ASP A 178 17.48 -5.38 -9.41
CA ASP A 178 16.90 -6.32 -8.44
C ASP A 178 17.78 -7.58 -8.21
N ASP A 179 18.98 -7.62 -8.79
CA ASP A 179 19.90 -8.74 -8.87
C ASP A 179 20.79 -8.92 -7.63
N ASP A 180 20.73 -8.01 -6.64
CA ASP A 180 21.59 -8.07 -5.43
C ASP A 180 21.05 -8.98 -4.29
N TYR A 181 20.00 -9.79 -4.53
CA TYR A 181 19.42 -10.69 -3.52
C TYR A 181 19.73 -12.18 -3.68
N ASP A 182 20.62 -12.56 -4.60
CA ASP A 182 21.02 -13.96 -4.80
C ASP A 182 22.55 -14.14 -4.64
N ASP A 183 23.10 -13.95 -3.43
CA ASP A 183 24.31 -14.69 -3.06
C ASP A 183 24.46 -14.87 -1.54
N PHE A 184 23.72 -15.85 -1.01
CA PHE A 184 24.09 -16.57 0.20
C PHE A 184 24.34 -18.03 -0.20
N ASP A 185 25.28 -18.27 -1.10
CA ASP A 185 25.94 -19.57 -1.18
C ASP A 185 27.45 -19.37 -1.00
N ASP A 186 27.92 -19.77 0.18
CA ASP A 186 29.32 -20.13 0.44
C ASP A 186 29.82 -21.04 -0.69
N ASP A 187 30.91 -20.67 -1.38
CA ASP A 187 32.12 -21.48 -1.53
C ASP A 187 33.13 -20.87 -2.51
N ASP A 188 34.26 -20.44 -1.94
CA ASP A 188 35.63 -20.33 -2.47
C ASP A 188 35.85 -20.56 -3.99
N ALA A 189 36.08 -19.47 -4.74
CA ALA A 189 36.94 -19.53 -5.91
C ALA A 189 37.60 -18.17 -6.20
N GLU A 190 38.89 -18.07 -5.87
CA GLU A 190 39.77 -16.96 -6.23
C GLU A 190 39.91 -16.85 -7.77
N GLY A 191 39.54 -15.69 -8.31
CA GLY A 191 39.71 -15.36 -9.72
C GLY A 191 39.69 -13.86 -9.94
N GLU A 192 40.87 -13.24 -9.86
CA GLU A 192 41.13 -11.86 -10.28
C GLU A 192 40.86 -11.68 -11.79
N ASP A 193 39.91 -10.82 -12.15
CA ASP A 193 40.02 -10.00 -13.37
C ASP A 193 39.30 -8.66 -13.17
N GLY A 194 40.11 -7.60 -13.19
CA GLY A 194 39.68 -6.22 -13.04
C GLY A 194 39.08 -5.69 -14.33
N SER A 195 37.76 -5.73 -14.45
CA SER A 195 37.06 -4.91 -15.45
C SER A 195 36.66 -3.57 -14.82
N ALA A 196 37.35 -2.51 -15.26
CA ALA A 196 36.99 -1.14 -14.93
C ALA A 196 35.68 -0.79 -15.66
N TYR A 197 34.55 -0.94 -14.97
CA TYR A 197 33.27 -0.40 -15.41
C TYR A 197 33.37 1.14 -15.41
N ALA A 198 33.56 1.71 -16.59
CA ALA A 198 33.33 3.12 -16.84
C ALA A 198 31.82 3.34 -16.81
N GLY A 199 31.30 3.75 -15.65
CA GLY A 199 29.92 4.22 -15.51
C GLY A 199 29.68 5.36 -16.50
N SER A 200 28.87 5.09 -17.52
CA SER A 200 28.36 6.12 -18.41
C SER A 200 27.47 7.02 -17.56
N GLU A 201 27.92 8.25 -17.29
CA GLU A 201 27.07 9.33 -16.79
C GLU A 201 26.01 9.59 -17.87
N GLY A 202 24.92 8.82 -17.82
CA GLY A 202 23.76 9.03 -18.67
C GLY A 202 23.26 10.45 -18.44
N ASP A 203 23.00 11.16 -19.55
CA ASP A 203 22.34 12.47 -19.54
C ASP A 203 21.14 12.40 -18.60
N VAL A 204 21.26 13.05 -17.44
CA VAL A 204 20.15 13.14 -16.50
C VAL A 204 19.05 13.91 -17.19
N ASP A 205 17.96 13.19 -17.43
CA ASP A 205 16.91 13.59 -18.34
C ASP A 205 16.29 14.92 -17.88
N SER A 206 16.53 15.98 -18.65
CA SER A 206 15.88 17.29 -18.48
C SER A 206 14.35 17.19 -18.46
N ASP A 207 13.82 16.06 -18.94
CA ASP A 207 12.39 15.77 -18.91
C ASP A 207 11.87 15.41 -17.52
N LEU A 208 12.67 14.86 -16.59
CA LEU A 208 12.21 14.55 -15.23
C LEU A 208 11.83 15.81 -14.45
N ALA A 209 12.76 16.76 -14.36
CA ALA A 209 12.51 18.02 -13.65
C ALA A 209 11.32 18.77 -14.26
N THR A 210 11.25 18.78 -15.59
CA THR A 210 10.14 19.38 -16.34
C THR A 210 8.81 18.66 -16.10
N ALA A 211 8.79 17.32 -16.06
CA ALA A 211 7.61 16.52 -15.78
C ALA A 211 7.12 16.70 -14.34
N LEU A 212 8.04 16.73 -13.37
CA LEU A 212 7.73 16.95 -11.97
C LEU A 212 7.17 18.35 -11.74
N HIS A 213 7.81 19.39 -12.30
CA HIS A 213 7.30 20.77 -12.25
C HIS A 213 5.94 20.89 -12.93
N ARG A 214 5.79 20.37 -14.16
CA ARG A 214 4.51 20.38 -14.87
C ARG A 214 3.41 19.67 -14.07
N TRP A 215 3.74 18.59 -13.37
CA TRP A 215 2.76 17.88 -12.54
C TRP A 215 2.38 18.67 -11.28
N LEU A 216 3.36 19.29 -10.60
CA LEU A 216 3.12 20.17 -9.46
C LEU A 216 2.31 21.42 -9.87
N ASP A 217 2.66 22.05 -10.99
CA ASP A 217 2.03 23.24 -11.55
C ASP A 217 0.61 22.99 -12.08
N ASN A 218 0.35 21.80 -12.64
CA ASN A 218 -0.97 21.41 -13.13
C ASN A 218 -1.99 21.15 -12.00
N GLY A 219 -1.64 21.40 -10.75
CA GLY A 219 -2.62 21.88 -9.78
C GLY A 219 -3.68 20.86 -9.41
N ARG A 220 -3.27 19.76 -8.77
CA ARG A 220 -4.05 19.27 -7.63
C ARG A 220 -3.26 19.61 -6.39
N SER A 221 -3.84 20.39 -5.50
CA SER A 221 -3.21 20.82 -4.25
C SER A 221 -2.93 19.60 -3.38
N HIS A 222 -1.86 18.87 -3.66
CA HIS A 222 -1.37 17.80 -2.83
C HIS A 222 -0.59 18.45 -1.68
N ASN A 223 -1.31 19.15 -0.80
CA ASN A 223 -0.74 19.91 0.31
C ASN A 223 0.06 19.03 1.30
N ASN A 224 0.02 17.71 1.12
CA ASN A 224 0.71 16.71 1.92
C ASN A 224 1.41 15.66 1.04
N LEU A 225 1.87 16.02 -0.15
CA LEU A 225 2.69 15.10 -0.94
C LEU A 225 4.12 15.05 -0.39
N THR A 226 4.60 13.86 -0.08
CA THR A 226 6.01 13.57 0.11
C THR A 226 6.53 12.87 -1.14
N VAL A 227 7.58 13.43 -1.74
CA VAL A 227 8.33 12.79 -2.82
C VAL A 227 9.64 12.29 -2.21
N ASP A 228 9.77 10.96 -2.14
CA ASP A 228 11.01 10.31 -1.71
C ASP A 228 11.68 9.70 -2.93
N GLY A 229 12.99 9.89 -3.05
CA GLY A 229 13.76 9.38 -4.18
C GLY A 229 14.85 8.43 -3.72
N LEU A 230 14.87 7.21 -4.25
CA LEU A 230 16.11 6.42 -4.34
C LEU A 230 16.84 6.82 -5.62
N LEU A 231 17.11 8.13 -5.71
CA LEU A 231 17.73 8.75 -6.86
C LEU A 231 19.25 8.74 -6.65
N SER A 232 20.00 8.41 -7.69
CA SER A 232 21.43 8.67 -7.72
C SER A 232 21.70 10.15 -7.43
N LYS A 233 22.90 10.48 -6.92
CA LYS A 233 23.28 11.87 -6.59
C LYS A 233 23.06 12.84 -7.76
N VAL A 234 23.19 12.36 -9.00
CA VAL A 234 23.06 13.16 -10.22
C VAL A 234 21.58 13.50 -10.49
N HIS A 235 20.68 12.53 -10.33
CA HIS A 235 19.23 12.73 -10.44
C HIS A 235 18.68 13.69 -9.36
N ALA A 236 19.16 13.57 -8.11
CA ALA A 236 18.75 14.46 -7.03
C ALA A 236 19.17 15.93 -7.28
N ALA A 237 20.33 16.15 -7.90
CA ALA A 237 20.84 17.49 -8.22
C ALA A 237 20.00 18.21 -9.30
N ALA A 238 19.50 17.47 -10.30
CA ALA A 238 18.64 18.03 -11.35
C ALA A 238 17.26 18.48 -10.82
N VAL A 239 16.69 17.73 -9.88
CA VAL A 239 15.43 18.09 -9.21
C VAL A 239 15.61 19.32 -8.32
N ALA A 240 16.73 19.43 -7.57
CA ALA A 240 17.00 20.58 -6.71
C ALA A 240 17.33 21.87 -7.49
N GLY A 241 18.02 21.76 -8.63
CA GLY A 241 18.46 22.90 -9.45
C GLY A 241 17.34 23.62 -10.22
N SER A 242 16.15 23.03 -10.32
CA SER A 242 15.02 23.58 -11.07
C SER A 242 14.02 24.38 -10.22
N SER A 243 14.25 24.49 -8.90
CA SER A 243 13.38 25.23 -7.97
C SER A 243 13.84 26.68 -7.70
N SER A 244 14.61 27.30 -8.61
CA SER A 244 15.09 28.69 -8.50
C SER A 244 14.46 29.64 -9.51
#